data_AF-A0AB34ZAF5-F1
#
_entry.id   AF-A0AB34ZAF5-F1
#
_cell.length_a   1.000
_cell.length_b   1.000
_cell.length_c   1.000
_cell.angle_alpha   90.00
_cell.angle_beta   90.00
_cell.angle_gamma   90.00
#
_symmetry.space_group_name_H-M   'P 1'
#
loop_
_entity.id
_entity.type
_entity.pdbx_description
1 polymer ?
#
loop_
_entity_poly.entity_id
_entity_poly.type
_entity_poly.pdbx_seq_one_letter_code
_entity_poly.pdbx_strand_id
1 'polypeptide(L)'
;MSPPPDVSPRRRLPREERTRQLLAKAWQLIGEEGTDALTLGRLADAAGVTKPVVYDHFGTRNGLLAALYQDYDARQTAIFDAAVEAAAATLQDKARVIATSYVNCVLTQGREISGVVAALTGSPELAAVKKQYQHAFIAKCAALLAPFCASSGISPASLWAMLGAADALSDAAVAGDLSEAQAQHELQAIILGMVERNG
;
A
#
# COMPACT_ATOMS: atom_id res chain seq x y z
N MET A 1 13.84 18.89 55.42
CA MET A 1 14.18 19.13 54.00
C MET A 1 13.87 17.86 53.23
N SER A 2 12.85 17.89 52.38
CA SER A 2 12.51 16.76 51.49
C SER A 2 13.42 16.80 50.24
N PRO A 3 13.87 15.65 49.71
CA PRO A 3 14.70 15.62 48.51
C PRO A 3 13.88 15.96 47.26
N PRO A 4 14.50 16.50 46.21
CA PRO A 4 13.82 16.83 44.96
C PRO A 4 13.42 15.55 44.18
N PRO A 5 12.35 15.60 43.37
CA PRO A 5 11.95 14.47 42.53
C PRO A 5 12.99 14.24 41.43
N ASP A 6 13.41 12.98 41.28
CA ASP A 6 14.27 12.50 40.21
C ASP A 6 13.53 12.59 38.87
N VAL A 7 13.90 13.59 38.06
CA VAL A 7 13.36 13.76 36.70
C VAL A 7 14.18 12.86 35.78
N SER A 8 13.83 11.57 35.73
CA SER A 8 14.43 10.66 34.76
C SER A 8 14.28 11.24 33.34
N PRO A 9 15.36 11.35 32.54
CA PRO A 9 15.29 11.93 31.21
C PRO A 9 14.36 11.07 30.36
N ARG A 10 13.25 11.67 29.88
CA ARG A 10 12.30 11.00 28.98
C ARG A 10 13.08 10.45 27.78
N ARG A 11 13.29 9.13 27.75
CA ARG A 11 14.00 8.44 26.67
C ARG A 11 13.33 8.82 25.36
N ARG A 12 14.04 9.56 24.51
CA ARG A 12 13.55 9.95 23.18
C ARG A 12 13.12 8.67 22.47
N LEU A 13 11.84 8.59 22.10
CA LEU A 13 11.36 7.50 21.26
C LEU A 13 12.19 7.48 19.96
N PRO A 14 12.61 6.30 19.48
CA PRO A 14 13.25 6.16 18.17
C PRO A 14 12.39 6.82 17.09
N ARG A 15 13.02 7.42 16.09
CA ARG A 15 12.33 8.18 15.03
C ARG A 15 11.24 7.35 14.35
N GLU A 16 11.51 6.08 14.04
CA GLU A 16 10.53 5.18 13.41
C GLU A 16 9.31 4.93 14.29
N GLU A 17 9.52 4.67 15.58
CA GLU A 17 8.41 4.45 16.51
C GLU A 17 7.54 5.70 16.66
N ARG A 18 8.18 6.89 16.63
CA ARG A 18 7.45 8.16 16.60
C ARG A 18 6.65 8.31 15.31
N THR A 19 7.23 8.01 14.15
CA THR A 19 6.53 8.04 12.87
C THR A 19 5.31 7.14 12.89
N ARG A 20 5.45 5.89 13.37
CA ARG A 20 4.34 4.93 13.50
C ARG A 20 3.22 5.46 14.39
N GLN A 21 3.57 6.07 15.53
CA GLN A 21 2.58 6.70 16.41
C GLN A 21 1.83 7.85 15.72
N LEU A 22 2.55 8.71 15.00
CA LEU A 22 1.97 9.84 14.28
C LEU A 22 1.05 9.36 13.15
N LEU A 23 1.44 8.32 12.40
CA LEU A 23 0.61 7.73 11.35
C LEU A 23 -0.65 7.09 11.93
N ALA A 24 -0.55 6.36 13.03
CA ALA A 24 -1.72 5.80 13.72
C ALA A 24 -2.71 6.89 14.16
N LYS A 25 -2.20 8.03 14.68
CA LYS A 25 -3.03 9.19 15.02
C LYS A 25 -3.63 9.87 13.80
N ALA A 26 -2.89 9.96 12.69
CA ALA A 26 -3.41 10.51 11.46
C ALA A 26 -4.53 9.65 10.85
N TRP A 27 -4.41 8.31 10.90
CA TRP A 27 -5.50 7.41 10.51
C TRP A 27 -6.75 7.60 11.36
N GLN A 28 -6.60 7.74 12.67
CA GLN A 28 -7.73 8.04 13.56
C GLN A 28 -8.43 9.35 13.14
N LEU A 29 -7.67 10.42 12.89
CA LEU A 29 -8.24 11.69 12.44
C LEU A 29 -8.94 11.59 11.08
N ILE A 30 -8.38 10.82 10.14
CA ILE A 30 -9.03 10.59 8.84
C ILE A 30 -10.36 9.86 9.03
N GLY A 31 -10.41 8.83 9.88
CA GLY A 31 -11.64 8.08 10.15
C GLY A 31 -12.72 8.92 10.85
N GLU A 32 -12.32 9.84 11.73
CA GLU A 32 -13.23 10.68 12.53
C GLU A 32 -13.66 11.99 11.81
N GLU A 33 -12.73 12.66 11.14
CA GLU A 33 -12.89 14.03 10.62
C GLU A 33 -12.70 14.14 9.10
N GLY A 34 -12.27 13.06 8.43
CA GLY A 34 -11.97 13.03 7.00
C GLY A 34 -10.57 13.56 6.65
N THR A 35 -10.11 13.25 5.43
CA THR A 35 -8.75 13.56 4.96
C THR A 35 -8.48 15.07 4.87
N ASP A 36 -9.48 15.89 4.59
CA ASP A 36 -9.31 17.34 4.45
C ASP A 36 -8.99 18.03 5.79
N ALA A 37 -9.51 17.50 6.90
CA ALA A 37 -9.19 17.98 8.24
C ALA A 37 -7.74 17.67 8.66
N LEU A 38 -7.09 16.70 8.00
CA LEU A 38 -5.73 16.31 8.33
C LEU A 38 -4.71 17.37 7.85
N THR A 39 -4.18 18.11 8.83
CA THR A 39 -3.06 19.03 8.65
C THR A 39 -1.94 18.69 9.63
N LEU A 40 -0.70 19.12 9.35
CA LEU A 40 0.45 18.92 10.25
C LEU A 40 0.18 19.53 11.64
N GLY A 41 -0.52 20.67 11.69
CA GLY A 41 -0.92 21.32 12.93
C GLY A 41 -1.96 20.51 13.70
N ARG A 42 -3.04 20.09 13.04
CA ARG A 42 -4.08 19.24 13.64
C ARG A 42 -3.51 17.93 14.18
N LEU A 43 -2.60 17.32 13.44
CA LEU A 43 -1.90 16.10 13.86
C LEU A 43 -1.02 16.34 15.09
N ALA A 44 -0.30 17.46 15.14
CA ALA A 44 0.52 17.82 16.29
C ALA A 44 -0.32 17.96 17.56
N ASP A 45 -1.44 18.68 17.47
CA ASP A 45 -2.38 18.90 18.56
C ASP A 45 -2.98 17.57 19.04
N ALA A 46 -3.45 16.71 18.11
CA ALA A 46 -4.05 15.41 18.42
C ALA A 46 -3.04 14.39 19.00
N ALA A 47 -1.78 14.47 18.58
CA ALA A 47 -0.72 13.59 19.07
C ALA A 47 -0.03 14.10 20.35
N GLY A 48 -0.37 15.30 20.83
CA GLY A 48 0.24 15.91 22.00
C GLY A 48 1.73 16.23 21.82
N VAL A 49 2.14 16.57 20.60
CA VAL A 49 3.52 16.94 20.25
C VAL A 49 3.57 18.36 19.70
N THR A 50 4.76 18.97 19.65
CA THR A 50 4.89 20.30 19.07
C THR A 50 4.85 20.23 17.54
N LYS A 51 4.37 21.29 16.88
CA LYS A 51 4.35 21.37 15.41
C LYS A 51 5.71 21.04 14.79
N PRO A 52 6.86 21.61 15.23
CA PRO A 52 8.17 21.28 14.67
C PRO A 52 8.47 19.78 14.60
N VAL A 53 8.02 18.98 15.57
CA VAL A 53 8.20 17.52 15.54
C VAL A 53 7.48 16.89 14.35
N VAL A 54 6.26 17.32 14.04
CA VAL A 54 5.50 16.77 12.90
C VAL A 54 6.12 17.22 11.57
N TYR A 55 6.57 18.47 11.48
CA TYR A 55 7.29 18.98 10.31
C TYR A 55 8.63 18.27 10.09
N ASP A 56 9.38 17.94 11.15
CA ASP A 56 10.64 17.17 11.05
C ASP A 56 10.44 15.75 10.52
N HIS A 57 9.25 15.18 10.70
CA HIS A 57 8.92 13.83 10.23
C HIS A 57 8.40 13.81 8.80
N PHE A 58 7.53 14.75 8.43
CA PHE A 58 6.78 14.68 7.17
C PHE A 58 7.08 15.82 6.19
N GLY A 59 7.66 16.92 6.67
CA GLY A 59 7.97 18.12 5.89
C GLY A 59 6.73 18.93 5.49
N THR A 60 5.84 18.32 4.70
CA THR A 60 4.63 18.93 4.13
C THR A 60 3.39 18.07 4.37
N ARG A 61 2.20 18.62 4.13
CA ARG A 61 0.95 17.84 4.16
C ARG A 61 0.99 16.71 3.12
N ASN A 62 1.51 16.96 1.93
CA ASN A 62 1.66 15.93 0.90
C ASN A 62 2.65 14.84 1.36
N GLY A 63 3.74 15.21 2.04
CA GLY A 63 4.66 14.24 2.62
C GLY A 63 4.00 13.36 3.70
N LEU A 64 3.11 13.92 4.52
CA LEU A 64 2.31 13.16 5.49
C LEU A 64 1.35 12.19 4.77
N LEU A 65 0.60 12.67 3.78
CA LEU A 65 -0.31 11.84 3.01
C LEU A 65 0.41 10.73 2.24
N ALA A 66 1.59 11.02 1.69
CA ALA A 66 2.43 10.02 1.03
C ALA A 66 2.94 8.96 2.02
N ALA A 67 3.33 9.35 3.23
CA ALA A 67 3.72 8.42 4.29
C ALA A 67 2.54 7.55 4.74
N LEU A 68 1.32 8.09 4.77
CA LEU A 68 0.10 7.30 5.03
C LEU A 68 -0.15 6.28 3.93
N TYR A 69 0.00 6.66 2.67
CA TYR A 69 -0.11 5.71 1.56
C TYR A 69 0.93 4.59 1.67
N GLN A 70 2.19 4.92 1.98
CA GLN A 70 3.25 3.92 2.18
C GLN A 70 2.95 2.97 3.35
N ASP A 71 2.41 3.48 4.46
CA ASP A 71 1.97 2.65 5.59
C ASP A 71 0.82 1.71 5.21
N TYR A 72 -0.16 2.20 4.44
CA TYR A 72 -1.23 1.37 3.90
C TYR A 72 -0.67 0.28 2.98
N ASP A 73 0.20 0.65 2.04
CA ASP A 73 0.84 -0.27 1.10
C ASP A 73 1.63 -1.37 1.81
N ALA A 74 2.39 -1.02 2.85
CA ALA A 74 3.13 -2.00 3.65
C ALA A 74 2.20 -3.01 4.35
N ARG A 75 1.04 -2.57 4.86
CA ARG A 75 0.03 -3.46 5.45
C ARG A 75 -0.59 -4.39 4.41
N GLN A 76 -0.94 -3.87 3.23
CA GLN A 76 -1.48 -4.69 2.14
C GLN A 76 -0.45 -5.70 1.62
N THR A 77 0.81 -5.28 1.53
CA THR A 77 1.92 -6.15 1.14
C THR A 77 2.08 -7.32 2.12
N ALA A 78 1.96 -7.09 3.43
CA ALA A 78 2.03 -8.15 4.42
C ALA A 78 0.85 -9.15 4.32
N ILE A 79 -0.36 -8.65 4.04
CA ILE A 79 -1.54 -9.51 3.79
C ILE A 79 -1.32 -10.38 2.55
N PHE A 80 -0.82 -9.77 1.47
CA PHE A 80 -0.48 -10.48 0.24
C PHE A 80 0.57 -11.57 0.48
N ASP A 81 1.65 -11.25 1.19
CA ASP A 81 2.72 -12.21 1.48
C ASP A 81 2.20 -13.41 2.28
N ALA A 82 1.37 -13.18 3.30
CA ALA A 82 0.74 -14.25 4.05
C ALA A 82 -0.18 -15.13 3.18
N ALA A 83 -0.96 -14.53 2.28
CA ALA A 83 -1.81 -15.27 1.35
C ALA A 83 -0.99 -16.12 0.37
N VAL A 84 0.14 -15.59 -0.10
CA VAL A 84 1.08 -16.29 -0.96
C VAL A 84 1.73 -17.46 -0.23
N GLU A 85 2.16 -17.29 1.01
CA GLU A 85 2.73 -18.36 1.83
C GLU A 85 1.74 -19.49 2.10
N ALA A 86 0.47 -19.16 2.33
CA ALA A 86 -0.59 -20.14 2.57
C ALA A 86 -1.01 -20.91 1.31
N ALA A 87 -0.82 -20.34 0.11
CA ALA A 87 -1.19 -20.98 -1.14
C ALA A 87 -0.22 -22.10 -1.55
N ALA A 88 -0.79 -23.17 -2.12
CA ALA A 88 -0.01 -24.27 -2.68
C ALA A 88 1.01 -23.78 -3.73
N ALA A 89 2.10 -24.52 -3.86
CA ALA A 89 3.19 -24.22 -4.80
C ALA A 89 2.83 -24.65 -6.24
N THR A 90 1.64 -24.28 -6.71
CA THR A 90 1.19 -24.50 -8.09
C THR A 90 1.03 -23.17 -8.81
N LEU A 91 1.24 -23.17 -10.13
CA LEU A 91 1.00 -21.97 -10.94
C LEU A 91 -0.44 -21.46 -10.79
N GLN A 92 -1.40 -22.38 -10.79
CA GLN A 92 -2.82 -22.08 -10.65
C GLN A 92 -3.11 -21.30 -9.35
N ASP A 93 -2.58 -21.77 -8.22
CA ASP A 93 -2.82 -21.14 -6.92
C ASP A 93 -2.07 -19.83 -6.75
N LYS A 94 -0.82 -19.73 -7.24
CA LYS A 94 -0.08 -18.46 -7.19
C LYS A 94 -0.75 -17.40 -8.08
N ALA A 95 -1.18 -17.75 -9.28
CA ALA A 95 -1.93 -16.85 -10.16
C ALA A 95 -3.25 -16.41 -9.53
N ARG A 96 -3.98 -17.34 -8.91
CA ARG A 96 -5.22 -17.03 -8.17
C ARG A 96 -4.97 -16.02 -7.06
N VAL A 97 -3.97 -16.26 -6.20
CA VAL A 97 -3.67 -15.36 -5.08
C VAL A 97 -3.26 -13.98 -5.54
N ILE A 98 -2.44 -13.86 -6.60
CA ILE A 98 -2.09 -12.57 -7.20
C ILE A 98 -3.36 -11.83 -7.64
N ALA A 99 -4.22 -12.51 -8.40
CA ALA A 99 -5.43 -11.91 -8.93
C ALA A 99 -6.41 -11.47 -7.82
N THR A 100 -6.73 -12.37 -6.88
CA THR A 100 -7.68 -12.09 -5.80
C THR A 100 -7.17 -11.01 -4.87
N SER A 101 -5.88 -11.04 -4.52
CA SER A 101 -5.32 -10.07 -3.58
C SER A 101 -5.27 -8.66 -4.18
N TYR A 102 -4.92 -8.53 -5.46
CA TYR A 102 -4.89 -7.24 -6.12
C TYR A 102 -6.29 -6.62 -6.21
N VAL A 103 -7.25 -7.38 -6.76
CA VAL A 103 -8.63 -6.90 -6.95
C VAL A 103 -9.28 -6.58 -5.59
N ASN A 104 -9.09 -7.43 -4.59
CA ASN A 104 -9.64 -7.18 -3.25
C ASN A 104 -8.99 -5.98 -2.59
N CYS A 105 -7.67 -5.80 -2.74
CA CYS A 105 -6.97 -4.62 -2.22
C CYS A 105 -7.60 -3.33 -2.74
N VAL A 106 -7.98 -3.28 -4.03
CA VAL A 106 -8.63 -2.11 -4.66
C VAL A 106 -10.09 -1.96 -4.24
N LEU A 107 -10.86 -3.05 -4.22
CA LEU A 107 -12.29 -3.02 -3.87
C LEU A 107 -12.55 -2.73 -2.39
N THR A 108 -11.67 -3.20 -1.51
CA THR A 108 -11.79 -3.00 -0.06
C THR A 108 -11.09 -1.74 0.43
N GLN A 109 -10.61 -0.89 -0.49
CA GLN A 109 -10.11 0.44 -0.13
C GLN A 109 -11.21 1.21 0.60
N GLY A 110 -11.03 1.36 1.92
CA GLY A 110 -11.92 2.15 2.74
C GLY A 110 -11.90 3.62 2.33
N ARG A 111 -12.93 4.38 2.73
CA ARG A 111 -13.05 5.83 2.44
C ARG A 111 -11.79 6.61 2.82
N GLU A 112 -11.06 6.14 3.83
CA GLU A 112 -9.85 6.75 4.37
C GLU A 112 -8.72 6.80 3.33
N ILE A 113 -8.37 5.64 2.73
CA ILE A 113 -7.30 5.58 1.73
C ILE A 113 -7.74 6.26 0.43
N SER A 114 -9.01 6.13 0.03
CA SER A 114 -9.54 6.83 -1.14
C SER A 114 -9.43 8.35 -0.98
N GLY A 115 -9.71 8.88 0.23
CA GLY A 115 -9.52 10.29 0.54
C GLY A 115 -8.06 10.73 0.48
N VAL A 116 -7.12 9.91 0.97
CA VAL A 116 -5.67 10.15 0.86
C VAL A 116 -5.22 10.21 -0.60
N VAL A 117 -5.63 9.25 -1.43
CA VAL A 117 -5.31 9.20 -2.86
C VAL A 117 -5.90 10.41 -3.61
N ALA A 118 -7.15 10.74 -3.32
CA ALA A 118 -7.80 11.92 -3.90
C ALA A 118 -7.05 13.21 -3.54
N ALA A 119 -6.70 13.41 -2.26
CA ALA A 119 -5.97 14.59 -1.79
C ALA A 119 -4.55 14.71 -2.37
N LEU A 120 -3.97 13.59 -2.81
CA LEU A 120 -2.66 13.51 -3.43
C LEU A 120 -2.68 13.55 -4.96
N THR A 121 -3.86 13.57 -5.59
CA THR A 121 -3.99 13.47 -7.04
C THR A 121 -3.23 14.61 -7.73
N GLY A 122 -2.35 14.25 -8.68
CA GLY A 122 -1.49 15.21 -9.41
C GLY A 122 -0.23 15.65 -8.67
N SER A 123 0.03 15.14 -7.45
CA SER A 123 1.25 15.46 -6.69
C SER A 123 2.47 14.63 -7.14
N PRO A 124 3.69 15.20 -7.09
CA PRO A 124 4.91 14.43 -7.35
C PRO A 124 5.14 13.34 -6.31
N GLU A 125 4.71 13.53 -5.06
CA GLU A 125 4.83 12.53 -4.00
C GLU A 125 4.03 11.27 -4.32
N LEU A 126 2.78 11.40 -4.78
CA LEU A 126 1.99 10.24 -5.20
C LEU A 126 2.58 9.55 -6.42
N ALA A 127 3.07 10.31 -7.39
CA ALA A 127 3.72 9.73 -8.56
C ALA A 127 4.95 8.89 -8.17
N ALA A 128 5.76 9.40 -7.22
CA ALA A 128 6.92 8.68 -6.71
C ALA A 128 6.52 7.40 -5.95
N VAL A 129 5.55 7.50 -5.05
CA VAL A 129 5.07 6.36 -4.26
C VAL A 129 4.42 5.29 -5.14
N LYS A 130 3.55 5.70 -6.09
CA LYS A 130 2.94 4.78 -7.06
C LYS A 130 4.00 4.07 -7.89
N LYS A 131 4.99 4.80 -8.42
CA LYS A 131 6.08 4.20 -9.20
C LYS A 131 6.87 3.18 -8.38
N GLN A 132 7.17 3.48 -7.11
CA GLN A 132 7.86 2.56 -6.21
C GLN A 132 7.03 1.28 -5.97
N TYR A 133 5.74 1.43 -5.69
CA TYR A 133 4.81 0.31 -5.52
C TYR A 133 4.74 -0.57 -6.77
N GLN A 134 4.54 0.02 -7.94
CA GLN A 134 4.44 -0.71 -9.21
C GLN A 134 5.69 -1.56 -9.47
N HIS A 135 6.88 -0.99 -9.24
CA HIS A 135 8.14 -1.73 -9.37
C HIS A 135 8.26 -2.87 -8.36
N ALA A 136 7.92 -2.62 -7.09
CA ALA A 136 8.00 -3.63 -6.04
C ALA A 136 7.02 -4.79 -6.29
N PHE A 137 5.79 -4.48 -6.71
CA PHE A 137 4.78 -5.46 -7.05
C PHE A 137 5.17 -6.30 -8.26
N ILE A 138 5.68 -5.67 -9.33
CA ILE A 138 6.18 -6.38 -10.52
C ILE A 138 7.33 -7.32 -10.15
N ALA A 139 8.31 -6.85 -9.38
CA ALA A 139 9.44 -7.67 -8.96
C ALA A 139 8.97 -8.89 -8.14
N LYS A 140 7.99 -8.68 -7.25
CA LYS A 140 7.41 -9.75 -6.45
C LYS A 140 6.66 -10.77 -7.32
N CYS A 141 5.81 -10.32 -8.24
CA CYS A 141 5.11 -11.21 -9.17
C CYS A 141 6.09 -12.01 -10.04
N ALA A 142 7.15 -11.37 -10.54
CA ALA A 142 8.20 -12.05 -11.29
C ALA A 142 8.85 -13.17 -10.47
N ALA A 143 9.20 -12.90 -9.21
CA ALA A 143 9.80 -13.90 -8.32
C ALA A 143 8.84 -15.06 -8.01
N LEU A 144 7.55 -14.78 -7.79
CA LEU A 144 6.54 -15.79 -7.50
C LEU A 144 6.25 -16.71 -8.68
N LEU A 145 6.33 -16.17 -9.90
CA LEU A 145 6.00 -16.90 -11.12
C LEU A 145 7.23 -17.57 -11.76
N ALA A 146 8.45 -17.10 -11.44
CA ALA A 146 9.70 -17.63 -11.98
C ALA A 146 9.85 -19.16 -11.93
N PRO A 147 9.43 -19.87 -10.85
CA PRO A 147 9.53 -21.33 -10.81
C PRO A 147 8.70 -22.07 -11.86
N PHE A 148 7.73 -21.39 -12.50
CA PHE A 148 6.80 -21.97 -13.47
C PHE A 148 7.11 -21.56 -14.92
N CYS A 149 8.16 -20.77 -15.15
CA CYS A 149 8.57 -20.31 -16.48
C CYS A 149 9.76 -21.12 -16.99
N ALA A 150 9.97 -21.10 -18.32
CA ALA A 150 11.19 -21.62 -18.93
C ALA A 150 12.41 -20.77 -18.54
N SER A 151 13.61 -21.24 -18.91
CA SER A 151 14.89 -20.58 -18.63
C SER A 151 14.98 -19.13 -19.12
N SER A 152 14.12 -18.70 -20.04
CA SER A 152 14.00 -17.34 -20.56
C SER A 152 13.37 -16.35 -19.55
N GLY A 153 12.61 -16.84 -18.57
CA GLY A 153 11.86 -16.02 -17.62
C GLY A 153 10.72 -15.20 -18.25
N ILE A 154 10.05 -14.37 -17.44
CA ILE A 154 8.97 -13.48 -17.90
C ILE A 154 9.56 -12.14 -18.33
N SER A 155 9.21 -11.66 -19.52
CA SER A 155 9.67 -10.35 -19.99
C SER A 155 9.11 -9.20 -19.14
N PRO A 156 9.88 -8.12 -18.90
CA PRO A 156 9.38 -6.94 -18.18
C PRO A 156 8.11 -6.34 -18.78
N ALA A 157 8.00 -6.35 -20.11
CA ALA A 157 6.81 -5.85 -20.82
C ALA A 157 5.55 -6.65 -20.47
N SER A 158 5.67 -7.98 -20.31
CA SER A 158 4.52 -8.82 -19.93
C SER A 158 4.06 -8.55 -18.51
N LEU A 159 4.99 -8.32 -17.59
CA LEU A 159 4.67 -7.96 -16.20
C LEU A 159 3.99 -6.60 -16.10
N TRP A 160 4.44 -5.61 -16.88
CA TRP A 160 3.75 -4.32 -16.99
C TRP A 160 2.37 -4.44 -17.61
N ALA A 161 2.20 -5.30 -18.63
CA ALA A 161 0.89 -5.58 -19.22
C ALA A 161 -0.06 -6.24 -18.21
N MET A 162 0.43 -7.21 -17.43
CA MET A 162 -0.33 -7.85 -16.34
C MET A 162 -0.77 -6.82 -15.29
N LEU A 163 0.12 -5.93 -14.86
CA LEU A 163 -0.22 -4.87 -13.90
C LEU A 163 -1.25 -3.89 -14.47
N GLY A 164 -1.10 -3.47 -15.73
CA GLY A 164 -2.07 -2.61 -16.39
C GLY A 164 -3.45 -3.26 -16.52
N ALA A 165 -3.50 -4.57 -16.81
CA ALA A 165 -4.76 -5.33 -16.80
C ALA A 165 -5.36 -5.40 -15.39
N ALA A 166 -4.54 -5.61 -14.36
CA ALA A 166 -5.00 -5.64 -12.97
C ALA A 166 -5.60 -4.30 -12.53
N ASP A 167 -4.96 -3.17 -12.88
CA ASP A 167 -5.50 -1.83 -12.65
C ASP A 167 -6.86 -1.66 -13.35
N ALA A 168 -6.93 -1.91 -14.65
CA ALA A 168 -8.14 -1.69 -15.44
C ALA A 168 -9.32 -2.57 -15.01
N LEU A 169 -9.07 -3.86 -14.71
CA LEU A 169 -10.09 -4.79 -14.24
C LEU A 169 -10.61 -4.39 -12.85
N SER A 170 -9.73 -3.92 -11.97
CA SER A 170 -10.11 -3.46 -10.64
C SER A 170 -10.93 -2.17 -10.71
N ASP A 171 -10.52 -1.21 -11.54
CA ASP A 171 -11.26 0.04 -11.76
C ASP A 171 -12.66 -0.23 -12.32
N ALA A 172 -12.78 -1.14 -13.30
CA ALA A 172 -14.07 -1.56 -13.85
C ALA A 172 -14.96 -2.26 -12.80
N ALA A 173 -14.36 -3.05 -11.89
CA ALA A 173 -15.10 -3.65 -10.78
C ALA A 173 -15.58 -2.61 -9.76
N VAL A 174 -14.75 -1.61 -9.42
CA VAL A 174 -15.14 -0.48 -8.56
C VAL A 174 -16.27 0.33 -9.19
N ALA A 175 -16.23 0.54 -10.50
CA ALA A 175 -17.28 1.24 -11.25
C ALA A 175 -18.59 0.44 -11.36
N GLY A 176 -18.56 -0.87 -11.06
CA GLY A 176 -19.70 -1.77 -11.21
C GLY A 176 -19.92 -2.29 -12.63
N ASP A 177 -18.99 -2.02 -13.54
CA ASP A 177 -19.02 -2.54 -14.92
C ASP A 177 -18.68 -4.03 -14.97
N LEU A 178 -17.93 -4.52 -13.99
CA LEU A 178 -17.62 -5.93 -13.77
C LEU A 178 -17.96 -6.34 -12.33
N SER A 179 -18.32 -7.60 -12.13
CA SER A 179 -18.30 -8.18 -10.78
C SER A 179 -16.86 -8.44 -10.31
N GLU A 180 -16.65 -8.45 -8.99
CA GLU A 180 -15.37 -8.85 -8.37
C GLU A 180 -14.87 -10.19 -8.93
N ALA A 181 -15.75 -11.20 -9.01
CA ALA A 181 -15.40 -12.52 -9.51
C ALA A 181 -14.96 -12.51 -10.98
N GLN A 182 -15.58 -11.68 -11.83
CA GLN A 182 -15.17 -11.54 -13.23
C GLN A 182 -13.78 -10.92 -13.34
N ALA A 183 -13.52 -9.84 -12.59
CA ALA A 183 -12.21 -9.18 -12.58
C ALA A 183 -11.11 -10.13 -12.07
N GLN A 184 -11.36 -10.87 -10.99
CA GLN A 184 -10.42 -11.86 -10.45
C GLN A 184 -10.15 -13.01 -11.43
N HIS A 185 -11.19 -13.57 -12.04
CA HIS A 185 -11.05 -14.68 -12.98
C HIS A 185 -10.28 -14.27 -14.25
N GLU A 186 -10.62 -13.10 -14.82
CA GLU A 186 -9.94 -12.59 -16.01
C GLU A 186 -8.47 -12.30 -15.72
N LEU A 187 -8.17 -11.65 -14.58
CA LEU A 187 -6.79 -11.38 -14.20
C LEU A 187 -6.00 -12.67 -13.97
N GLN A 188 -6.59 -13.68 -13.35
CA GLN A 188 -5.97 -14.99 -13.20
C GLN A 188 -5.65 -15.61 -14.58
N ALA A 189 -6.59 -15.59 -15.52
CA ALA A 189 -6.39 -16.13 -16.86
C ALA A 189 -5.25 -15.39 -17.62
N ILE A 190 -5.17 -14.07 -17.47
CA ILE A 190 -4.08 -13.27 -18.05
C ILE A 190 -2.72 -13.70 -17.49
N ILE A 191 -2.62 -13.92 -16.17
CA ILE A 191 -1.38 -14.37 -15.53
C ILE A 191 -0.98 -15.77 -16.02
N LEU A 192 -1.93 -16.71 -16.09
CA LEU A 192 -1.68 -18.07 -16.57
C LEU A 192 -1.19 -18.05 -18.02
N GLY A 193 -1.93 -17.39 -18.92
CA GLY A 193 -1.53 -17.29 -20.32
C GLY A 193 -0.21 -16.55 -20.50
N MET A 194 0.12 -15.57 -19.64
CA MET A 194 1.43 -14.93 -19.63
C MET A 194 2.54 -15.92 -19.31
N VAL A 195 2.38 -16.75 -18.29
CA VAL A 195 3.38 -17.76 -17.93
C VAL A 195 3.52 -18.83 -19.01
N GLU A 196 2.42 -19.31 -19.58
CA GLU A 196 2.43 -20.30 -20.67
C GLU A 196 3.16 -19.81 -21.93
N ARG A 197 3.03 -18.52 -22.29
CA ARG A 197 3.78 -17.94 -23.42
C ARG A 197 5.28 -17.80 -23.17
N ASN A 198 5.70 -17.85 -21.91
CA ASN A 198 7.10 -17.74 -21.47
C ASN A 198 7.61 -19.07 -20.85
N GLY A 199 6.85 -20.15 -20.97
CA GLY A 199 7.17 -21.53 -20.58
C GLY A 199 7.45 -22.39 -21.80
#